data_AF-A0A0G1K3B2-F1
#
_entry.id   AF-A0A0G1K3B2-F1
#
_cell.length_a   1.000
_cell.length_b   1.000
_cell.length_c   1.000
_cell.angle_alpha   90.00
_cell.angle_beta   90.00
_cell.angle_gamma   90.00
#
_symmetry.space_group_name_H-M   'P 1'
#
loop_
_entity.id
_entity.type
_entity.pdbx_description
1 polymer ?
#
loop_
_entity_poly.entity_id
_entity_poly.type
_entity_poly.pdbx_seq_one_letter_code
_entity_poly.pdbx_strand_id
1 'polypeptide(L)'
;MPINPNLTSKAVEIKHMPINPNLKLAENILDLAKIEQAPTRKGYGEGLLEAGEKNERVVALCADLTGSTMMDLFAKKFPARFIEMGVAEQNLAAIASGLANYGKIPFISSYAMFSPGRNWEQ
;
A
#
# COMPACT_ATOMS: atom_id res chain seq x y z
N MET A 1 -25.71 -24.39 -16.70
CA MET A 1 -26.77 -23.38 -16.94
C MET A 1 -26.24 -22.38 -17.96
N PRO A 2 -26.95 -22.12 -19.06
CA PRO A 2 -26.48 -21.17 -20.07
C PRO A 2 -26.60 -19.74 -19.52
N ILE A 3 -25.56 -18.95 -19.77
CA ILE A 3 -25.49 -17.53 -19.41
C ILE A 3 -26.50 -16.81 -20.31
N ASN A 4 -27.47 -16.11 -19.70
CA ASN A 4 -28.54 -15.42 -20.42
C ASN A 4 -27.95 -14.26 -21.25
N PRO A 5 -28.05 -14.31 -22.60
CA PRO A 5 -27.46 -13.31 -23.49
C PRO A 5 -28.15 -11.93 -23.44
N ASN A 6 -29.24 -11.77 -22.68
CA ASN A 6 -29.95 -10.48 -22.52
C ASN A 6 -29.44 -9.61 -21.35
N LEU A 7 -28.36 -9.99 -20.66
CA LEU A 7 -27.73 -9.15 -19.63
C LEU A 7 -26.71 -8.14 -20.19
N THR A 8 -26.35 -8.24 -21.48
CA THR A 8 -25.42 -7.32 -22.16
C THR A 8 -26.08 -6.04 -22.67
N SER A 9 -27.41 -5.92 -22.64
CA SER A 9 -28.13 -4.72 -23.10
C SER A 9 -28.42 -3.68 -21.99
N LYS A 10 -28.08 -3.97 -20.73
CA LYS A 10 -28.20 -3.01 -19.60
C LYS A 10 -26.96 -2.13 -19.39
N ALA A 11 -26.08 -2.02 -20.38
CA ALA A 11 -24.91 -1.13 -20.32
C ALA A 11 -25.27 0.38 -20.38
N VAL A 12 -26.54 0.75 -20.61
CA VAL A 12 -26.93 2.13 -20.95
C VAL A 12 -27.47 2.95 -19.75
N GLU A 13 -27.72 2.36 -18.58
CA GLU A 13 -28.32 3.09 -17.44
C GLU A 13 -27.53 3.02 -16.12
N ILE A 14 -26.21 2.82 -16.16
CA ILE A 14 -25.34 2.92 -14.95
C ILE A 14 -24.52 4.22 -14.99
N LYS A 15 -25.11 5.31 -15.49
CA LYS A 15 -24.44 6.63 -15.52
C LYS A 15 -24.78 7.52 -14.32
N HIS A 16 -25.57 7.01 -13.37
CA HIS A 16 -26.17 7.83 -12.31
C HIS A 16 -26.30 7.14 -10.95
N MET A 17 -25.49 6.10 -10.66
CA MET A 17 -25.39 5.65 -9.27
C MET A 17 -24.65 6.74 -8.49
N PRO A 18 -25.26 7.36 -7.46
CA PRO A 18 -24.62 8.44 -6.71
C PRO A 18 -23.48 7.83 -5.89
N ILE A 19 -22.29 7.81 -6.46
CA ILE A 19 -21.07 7.48 -5.73
C ILE A 19 -20.85 8.62 -4.74
N ASN A 20 -20.65 8.28 -3.46
CA ASN A 20 -20.42 9.27 -2.41
C ASN A 20 -19.19 10.12 -2.79
N PRO A 21 -19.34 11.45 -2.97
CA PRO A 21 -18.27 12.32 -3.45
C PRO A 21 -17.11 12.48 -2.46
N ASN A 22 -17.31 12.07 -1.20
CA ASN A 22 -16.23 12.02 -0.21
C ASN A 22 -15.31 10.81 -0.40
N LEU A 23 -15.72 9.80 -1.18
CA LEU A 23 -14.88 8.67 -1.50
C LEU A 23 -13.84 9.11 -2.54
N LYS A 24 -12.55 8.97 -2.21
CA LYS A 24 -11.42 9.29 -3.08
C LYS A 24 -11.25 8.24 -4.18
N LEU A 25 -12.28 8.06 -4.99
CA LEU A 25 -12.34 7.08 -6.07
C LEU A 25 -11.88 7.70 -7.38
N ALA A 26 -11.41 6.85 -8.30
CA ALA A 26 -11.12 7.28 -9.67
C ALA A 26 -12.40 7.78 -10.34
N GLU A 27 -12.31 8.90 -11.07
CA GLU A 27 -13.46 9.53 -11.73
C GLU A 27 -14.14 8.60 -12.75
N ASN A 28 -13.37 7.67 -13.33
CA ASN A 28 -13.81 6.70 -14.31
C ASN A 28 -14.02 5.29 -13.73
N ILE A 29 -14.27 5.14 -12.42
CA ILE A 29 -14.37 3.83 -11.76
C ILE A 29 -15.42 2.87 -12.35
N LEU A 30 -16.42 3.38 -13.07
CA LEU A 30 -17.44 2.58 -13.75
C LEU A 30 -17.06 2.18 -15.19
N ASP A 31 -16.04 2.82 -15.78
CA ASP A 31 -15.55 2.53 -17.13
C ASP A 31 -14.33 1.59 -17.05
N LEU A 32 -14.59 0.32 -16.77
CA LEU A 32 -13.57 -0.73 -16.55
C LEU A 32 -12.56 -0.86 -17.71
N ALA A 33 -12.94 -0.44 -18.93
CA ALA A 33 -12.06 -0.47 -20.10
C ALA A 33 -11.04 0.69 -20.13
N LYS A 34 -11.31 1.79 -19.42
CA LYS A 34 -10.45 2.99 -19.39
C LYS A 34 -9.75 3.21 -18.05
N ILE A 35 -10.02 2.40 -17.04
CA ILE A 35 -9.35 2.51 -15.74
C ILE A 35 -7.90 2.08 -15.88
N GLU A 36 -6.99 2.98 -15.53
CA GLU A 36 -5.57 2.66 -15.43
C GLU A 36 -5.36 1.56 -14.38
N GLN A 37 -4.71 0.47 -14.80
CA GLN A 37 -4.36 -0.63 -13.91
C GLN A 37 -2.92 -0.46 -13.45
N ALA A 38 -2.75 -0.27 -12.15
CA ALA A 38 -1.44 -0.22 -11.50
C ALA A 38 -1.38 -1.26 -10.38
N PRO A 39 -0.21 -1.87 -10.13
CA PRO A 39 -0.06 -2.78 -9.01
C PRO A 39 -0.20 -2.02 -7.69
N THR A 40 -0.95 -2.56 -6.73
CA THR A 40 -1.25 -1.91 -5.45
C THR A 40 0.01 -1.49 -4.68
N ARG A 41 1.08 -2.28 -4.78
CA ARG A 41 2.39 -1.93 -4.20
C ARG A 41 2.99 -0.61 -4.71
N LYS A 42 2.71 -0.23 -5.97
CA LYS A 42 3.15 1.06 -6.52
C LYS A 42 2.45 2.20 -5.77
N GLY A 43 1.14 2.10 -5.60
CA GLY A 43 0.37 3.05 -4.79
C GLY A 43 0.80 3.09 -3.33
N TYR A 44 1.20 1.95 -2.75
CA TYR A 44 1.80 1.92 -1.40
C TYR A 44 3.11 2.73 -1.35
N GLY A 45 4.03 2.53 -2.28
CA GLY A 45 5.30 3.26 -2.33
C GLY A 45 5.12 4.76 -2.50
N GLU A 46 4.23 5.17 -3.41
CA GLU A 46 3.87 6.57 -3.65
C GLU A 46 3.18 7.20 -2.42
N GLY A 47 2.23 6.50 -1.82
CA GLY A 47 1.53 6.95 -0.62
C GLY A 47 2.46 7.04 0.60
N LEU A 48 3.43 6.13 0.74
CA LEU A 48 4.44 6.17 1.79
C LEU A 48 5.35 7.40 1.62
N LEU A 49 5.76 7.70 0.40
CA LEU A 49 6.53 8.91 0.09
C LEU A 49 5.76 10.17 0.50
N GLU A 50 4.49 10.27 0.09
CA GLU A 50 3.60 11.39 0.41
C GLU A 50 3.41 11.52 1.93
N ALA A 51 3.19 10.41 2.65
CA ALA A 51 3.10 10.40 4.10
C ALA A 51 4.41 10.89 4.76
N GLY A 52 5.55 10.48 4.21
CA GLY A 52 6.88 10.93 4.63
C GLY A 52 7.11 12.42 4.45
N GLU A 53 6.61 13.00 3.36
CA GLU A 53 6.67 14.44 3.08
C GLU A 53 5.79 15.24 4.04
N LYS A 54 4.60 14.74 4.37
CA LYS A 54 3.65 15.42 5.25
C LYS A 54 4.01 15.32 6.73
N ASN A 55 4.77 14.31 7.13
CA ASN A 55 5.06 14.06 8.53
C ASN A 55 6.46 13.48 8.75
N GLU A 56 7.31 14.26 9.43
CA GLU A 56 8.69 13.88 9.75
C GLU A 56 8.79 12.67 10.71
N ARG A 57 7.72 12.37 11.44
CA ARG A 57 7.65 11.22 12.35
C ARG A 57 7.51 9.90 11.61
N VAL A 58 7.09 9.92 10.33
CA VAL A 58 6.99 8.72 9.50
C VAL A 58 8.39 8.17 9.25
N VAL A 59 8.56 6.89 9.55
CA VAL A 59 9.78 6.12 9.29
C VAL A 59 9.40 4.83 8.59
N ALA A 60 10.31 4.34 7.77
CA ALA A 60 10.06 3.21 6.88
C ALA A 60 11.09 2.12 7.15
N LEU A 61 10.63 0.88 7.35
CA LEU A 61 11.52 -0.25 7.60
C LEU A 61 11.20 -1.38 6.63
N CYS A 62 12.25 -2.01 6.08
CA CYS A 62 12.10 -3.13 5.16
C CYS A 62 12.99 -4.31 5.56
N ALA A 63 12.62 -5.50 5.09
CA ALA A 63 13.37 -6.74 5.27
C ALA A 63 13.91 -7.28 3.93
N ASP A 64 14.95 -6.63 3.39
CA ASP A 64 15.65 -6.93 2.12
C ASP A 64 14.78 -6.88 0.84
N LEU A 65 13.60 -6.28 0.93
CA LEU A 65 12.59 -6.32 -0.14
C LEU A 65 12.26 -4.95 -0.70
N THR A 66 13.14 -3.96 -0.51
CA THR A 66 12.91 -2.54 -0.82
C THR A 66 12.43 -2.30 -2.26
N GLY A 67 13.05 -2.95 -3.24
CA GLY A 67 12.64 -2.90 -4.65
C GLY A 67 11.30 -3.58 -4.93
N SER A 68 11.01 -4.66 -4.20
CA SER A 68 9.80 -5.46 -4.40
C SER A 68 8.57 -4.83 -3.78
N THR A 69 8.74 -4.11 -2.66
CA THR A 69 7.72 -3.37 -1.91
C THR A 69 7.54 -1.94 -2.42
N MET A 70 8.34 -1.51 -3.41
CA MET A 70 8.32 -0.16 -3.99
C MET A 70 8.67 0.94 -2.96
N MET A 71 9.48 0.62 -1.95
CA MET A 71 9.93 1.57 -0.93
C MET A 71 11.15 2.39 -1.36
N ASP A 72 11.72 2.11 -2.54
CA ASP A 72 12.90 2.81 -3.06
C ASP A 72 12.71 4.32 -3.11
N LEU A 73 11.49 4.79 -3.41
CA LEU A 73 11.16 6.21 -3.47
C LEU A 73 11.38 6.88 -2.11
N PHE A 74 10.88 6.27 -1.04
CA PHE A 74 11.06 6.76 0.32
C PHE A 74 12.52 6.63 0.76
N ALA A 75 13.17 5.50 0.49
CA ALA A 75 14.57 5.27 0.85
C ALA A 75 15.52 6.29 0.20
N LYS A 76 15.31 6.62 -1.08
CA LYS A 76 16.10 7.62 -1.80
C LYS A 76 15.86 9.04 -1.28
N LYS A 77 14.61 9.40 -0.97
CA LYS A 77 14.26 10.75 -0.53
C LYS A 77 14.60 11.00 0.94
N PHE A 78 14.42 10.00 1.80
CA PHE A 78 14.56 10.09 3.25
C PHE A 78 15.48 8.99 3.81
N PRO A 79 16.76 8.92 3.40
CA PRO A 79 17.66 7.85 3.81
C PRO A 79 17.86 7.77 5.33
N ALA A 80 17.81 8.91 6.04
CA ALA A 80 17.90 8.95 7.49
C ALA A 80 16.66 8.43 8.24
N ARG A 81 15.54 8.21 7.52
CA ARG A 81 14.26 7.70 8.07
C ARG A 81 13.89 6.34 7.47
N PHE A 82 14.78 5.76 6.68
CA PHE A 82 14.62 4.44 6.11
C PHE A 82 15.61 3.47 6.78
N ILE A 83 15.12 2.32 7.23
CA ILE A 83 15.93 1.31 7.93
C ILE A 83 15.80 -0.02 7.19
N GLU A 84 16.92 -0.48 6.64
CA GLU A 84 17.02 -1.81 6.05
C GLU A 84 17.43 -2.81 7.12
N MET A 85 16.63 -3.86 7.30
CA MET A 85 16.82 -4.87 8.34
C MET A 85 17.28 -6.22 7.82
N GLY A 86 17.41 -6.38 6.51
CA GLY A 86 17.75 -7.67 5.92
C GLY A 86 16.64 -8.71 6.18
N VAL A 87 16.95 -10.00 6.07
CA VAL A 87 15.97 -11.08 6.27
C VAL A 87 15.72 -11.37 7.77
N ALA A 88 15.28 -10.35 8.50
CA ALA A 88 15.06 -10.37 9.94
C ALA A 88 13.69 -9.79 10.29
N GLU A 89 12.62 -10.42 9.82
CA GLU A 89 11.26 -9.90 9.98
C GLU A 89 10.84 -9.78 11.46
N GLN A 90 11.34 -10.65 12.34
CA GLN A 90 11.08 -10.57 13.78
C GLN A 90 11.58 -9.25 14.36
N ASN A 91 12.83 -8.92 14.06
CA ASN A 91 13.45 -7.66 14.50
C ASN A 91 12.75 -6.46 13.88
N LEU A 92 12.26 -6.59 12.64
CA LEU A 92 11.49 -5.54 11.96
C LEU A 92 10.28 -5.10 12.80
N ALA A 93 9.52 -6.07 13.35
CA ALA A 93 8.36 -5.79 14.20
C ALA A 93 8.78 -5.21 15.57
N ALA A 94 9.75 -5.82 16.26
CA ALA A 94 10.25 -5.31 17.55
C ALA A 94 10.75 -3.86 17.48
N ILE A 95 11.60 -3.57 16.49
CA ILE A 95 12.20 -2.24 16.33
C ILE A 95 11.12 -1.23 15.98
N ALA A 96 10.16 -1.60 15.12
CA ALA A 96 9.01 -0.75 14.84
C ALA A 96 8.20 -0.45 16.12
N SER A 97 7.93 -1.44 16.95
CA SER A 97 7.27 -1.24 18.25
C SER A 97 8.03 -0.23 19.13
N GLY A 98 9.35 -0.37 19.24
CA GLY A 98 10.20 0.59 19.95
C GLY A 98 10.14 2.00 19.37
N LEU A 99 10.22 2.14 18.03
CA LEU A 99 10.13 3.43 17.35
C LEU A 99 8.76 4.10 17.56
N ALA A 100 7.68 3.31 17.53
CA ALA A 100 6.34 3.80 17.84
C ALA A 100 6.24 4.33 19.28
N ASN A 101 6.83 3.61 20.24
CA ASN A 101 6.88 4.05 21.64
C ASN A 101 7.61 5.39 21.82
N TYR A 102 8.62 5.67 21.00
CA TYR A 102 9.33 6.96 20.97
C TYR A 102 8.71 8.00 20.02
N GLY A 103 7.43 7.85 19.68
CA GLY A 103 6.65 8.86 18.98
C GLY A 103 6.84 8.90 17.46
N LYS A 104 7.52 7.90 16.88
CA LYS A 104 7.58 7.72 15.42
C LYS A 104 6.34 7.00 14.92
N ILE A 105 6.15 7.02 13.60
CA ILE A 105 5.07 6.31 12.91
C ILE A 105 5.73 5.33 11.93
N PRO A 106 6.04 4.11 12.39
CA PRO A 106 6.76 3.13 11.59
C PRO A 106 5.84 2.44 10.59
N PHE A 107 6.26 2.41 9.34
CA PHE A 107 5.70 1.56 8.30
C PHE A 107 6.69 0.43 8.02
N ILE A 108 6.32 -0.79 8.40
CA ILE A 108 7.12 -1.98 8.12
C ILE A 108 6.62 -2.69 6.86
N SER A 109 7.53 -3.17 6.02
CA SER A 109 7.18 -3.97 4.85
C SER A 109 8.04 -5.22 4.70
N SER A 110 7.36 -6.34 4.50
CA SER A 110 7.92 -7.61 4.05
C SER A 110 6.86 -8.32 3.18
N TYR A 111 7.18 -9.47 2.60
CA TYR A 111 6.18 -10.27 1.90
C TYR A 111 5.15 -10.86 2.88
N ALA A 112 3.91 -10.90 2.42
CA ALA A 112 2.77 -11.42 3.19
C ALA A 112 2.93 -12.89 3.62
N MET A 113 3.83 -13.65 3.00
CA MET A 113 4.16 -15.01 3.45
C MET A 113 5.06 -15.02 4.69
N PHE A 114 5.96 -14.04 4.84
CA PHE A 114 6.91 -13.99 5.95
C PHE A 114 6.35 -13.29 7.18
N SER A 115 5.57 -12.21 6.98
CA SER A 115 5.04 -11.43 8.09
C SER A 115 4.16 -12.22 9.08
N PRO A 116 3.21 -13.09 8.67
CA PRO A 116 2.40 -13.84 9.62
C PRO A 116 3.14 -15.05 10.21
N GLY A 117 4.10 -15.65 9.49
CA GLY A 117 4.81 -16.83 9.99
C GLY A 117 5.99 -16.48 10.89
N ARG A 118 6.80 -15.49 10.49
CA ARG A 118 8.01 -15.10 11.22
C ARG A 118 7.75 -14.09 12.33
N ASN A 119 6.73 -13.22 12.21
CA ASN A 119 6.50 -12.12 13.17
C ASN A 119 5.32 -12.37 14.12
N TRP A 120 4.86 -13.61 14.22
CA TRP A 120 3.62 -13.91 14.93
C TRP A 120 3.63 -13.56 16.42
N GLU A 121 4.78 -13.66 17.09
CA GLU A 121 4.90 -13.51 18.55
C GLU A 121 5.40 -12.12 19.00
N GLN A 122 5.93 -11.32 18.06
CA GLN A 122 6.57 -10.02 18.32
C GLN A 122 5.53 -8.90 18.52
#